data_AF-A0A5B8M872-F1
#
_entry.id   AF-A0A5B8M872-F1
#
_cell.length_a   1.000
_cell.length_b   1.000
_cell.length_c   1.000
_cell.angle_alpha   90.00
_cell.angle_beta   90.00
_cell.angle_gamma   90.00
#
_symmetry.space_group_name_H-M   'P 1'
#
loop_
_entity.id
_entity.type
_entity.pdbx_description
1 polymer ?
#
loop_
_entity_poly.entity_id
_entity_poly.type
_entity_poly.pdbx_seq_one_letter_code
_entity_poly.pdbx_strand_id
1 'polypeptide(L)'
;MPATKQYRSRRRTWLSGLALIVPALLVVGLVPTGAALADDGDAIAQWDFTTGSATDVSWNGSDGTAGSGVSFDTTNGATFDGTDNGEITVGYNSLHDYRPDAAGADGTWRMELDGVTPSAVGPDYRTIVGSRSNDNGWAVYVTNQKKLEFWMAQNSGSTTYATAKSGVTAAVGGTYDIVVEKTGSQISISVTGSASGSGTATLGGGYKAVGTDAPLRFGNGGNAGNQYFFKGSVKSATVNVDESDGGQPPTTPPVTVPKPVYPLPDSTYEQAAHDVLARAIGTAADQVAFTLARSTDGIEKYTIGGTSGHIDITATTPSALTAGAGWYLKYVVHAAVNLGQPNPVVPATLPAPAQAITNTAHEGYRYALNDTNEGYTDPYLDWNGWQQFLDNLALHGINQVFVSVGTDAVYEKLLQKYGYSADEARAWIPQPAHQPWWVLQNISSDGQDAMTQTLLDERAQLAHQIVDYANDLGITPCDPRLLRNGSDGLRAAQSGCERRGSGHVERIRTAELARPDQHAVRQGGRRLLQHLQSIDRRRRRLQDGSAARGRQVGQHLRLGCGHRHREGIAPGSPERDLGSVGMAERPLDDPSFRDQGQEPDPDRRRSGRYADHSG
;
A
#
# COMPACT_ATOMS: atom_id res chain seq x y z
N MET A 1 -62.56 26.62 12.29
CA MET A 1 -61.89 27.87 12.74
C MET A 1 -62.95 28.95 12.87
N PRO A 2 -62.78 30.01 13.71
CA PRO A 2 -61.62 30.40 14.56
C PRO A 2 -61.66 29.74 15.96
N ALA A 3 -60.58 29.59 16.76
CA ALA A 3 -59.73 30.55 17.49
C ALA A 3 -60.50 31.31 18.61
N THR A 4 -60.06 31.44 19.88
CA THR A 4 -58.70 31.71 20.42
C THR A 4 -58.42 31.26 21.89
N LYS A 5 -57.13 30.97 22.17
CA LYS A 5 -56.27 31.06 23.40
C LYS A 5 -56.80 31.09 24.87
N GLN A 6 -56.20 30.16 25.67
CA GLN A 6 -55.59 30.28 27.04
C GLN A 6 -56.44 30.73 28.26
N TYR A 7 -56.33 30.15 29.48
CA TYR A 7 -55.17 30.26 30.40
C TYR A 7 -55.16 29.22 31.59
N ARG A 8 -54.16 29.31 32.49
CA ARG A 8 -53.69 28.36 33.53
C ARG A 8 -54.58 28.10 34.78
N SER A 9 -54.50 26.89 35.37
CA SER A 9 -54.40 26.60 36.85
C SER A 9 -54.14 25.07 37.12
N ARG A 10 -53.87 24.49 38.31
CA ARG A 10 -52.96 24.80 39.47
C ARG A 10 -52.84 23.58 40.46
N ARG A 11 -51.61 23.19 40.86
CA ARG A 11 -51.18 22.54 42.15
C ARG A 11 -51.69 21.13 42.59
N ARG A 12 -50.76 20.28 43.08
CA ARG A 12 -50.68 19.79 44.49
C ARG A 12 -49.34 19.06 44.78
N THR A 13 -49.05 18.74 46.05
CA THR A 13 -47.68 18.56 46.63
C THR A 13 -47.61 17.50 47.76
N TRP A 14 -46.37 17.16 48.19
CA TRP A 14 -45.93 16.49 49.46
C TRP A 14 -45.99 14.93 49.51
N LEU A 15 -45.17 14.18 50.28
CA LEU A 15 -44.12 14.47 51.30
C LEU A 15 -43.04 13.32 51.40
N SER A 16 -42.06 13.44 52.32
CA SER A 16 -40.75 12.73 52.36
C SER A 16 -40.62 11.51 53.31
N GLY A 17 -39.46 10.80 53.28
CA GLY A 17 -39.00 9.84 54.30
C GLY A 17 -37.48 9.52 54.25
N LEU A 18 -36.81 9.34 55.40
CA LEU A 18 -35.38 8.97 55.58
C LEU A 18 -35.24 7.41 55.76
N ALA A 19 -34.09 6.72 55.92
CA ALA A 19 -32.70 7.09 56.31
C ALA A 19 -31.63 6.00 55.96
N LEU A 20 -30.34 6.35 56.15
CA LEU A 20 -29.14 5.50 56.43
C LEU A 20 -28.52 4.59 55.35
N ILE A 21 -27.19 4.74 55.13
CA ILE A 21 -26.14 3.70 55.06
C ILE A 21 -24.72 4.33 55.14
N VAL A 22 -23.74 3.51 55.53
CA VAL A 22 -22.33 3.80 55.96
C VAL A 22 -21.39 4.18 54.79
N PRO A 23 -20.31 4.99 55.00
CA PRO A 23 -19.35 5.34 53.96
C PRO A 23 -18.31 4.25 53.68
N ALA A 24 -17.92 4.10 52.42
CA ALA A 24 -16.71 3.39 51.99
C ALA A 24 -15.95 4.24 50.96
N LEU A 25 -14.64 4.41 51.14
CA LEU A 25 -13.79 5.08 50.16
C LEU A 25 -13.73 4.26 48.87
N LEU A 26 -13.83 4.93 47.73
CA LEU A 26 -13.38 4.39 46.45
C LEU A 26 -12.63 5.49 45.71
N VAL A 27 -11.32 5.30 45.57
CA VAL A 27 -10.43 6.23 44.89
C VAL A 27 -10.70 6.13 43.39
N VAL A 28 -11.46 7.08 42.85
CA VAL A 28 -11.60 7.26 41.41
C VAL A 28 -10.41 8.10 40.94
N GLY A 29 -9.39 7.44 40.42
CA GLY A 29 -8.36 8.13 39.64
C GLY A 29 -8.99 8.68 38.37
N LEU A 30 -9.09 10.00 38.25
CA LEU A 30 -9.35 10.63 36.96
C LEU A 30 -8.14 10.42 36.07
N VAL A 31 -8.20 9.42 35.19
CA VAL A 31 -7.40 9.43 33.97
C VAL A 31 -8.01 10.51 33.07
N PRO A 32 -7.25 11.56 32.67
CA PRO A 32 -7.76 12.48 31.67
C PRO A 32 -7.95 11.71 30.36
N THR A 33 -9.15 11.79 29.78
CA THR A 33 -9.42 11.31 28.43
C THR A 33 -8.49 12.02 27.45
N GLY A 34 -7.46 11.31 26.99
CA GLY A 34 -6.64 11.75 25.86
C GLY A 34 -7.54 11.96 24.65
N ALA A 35 -7.23 12.99 23.87
CA ALA A 35 -7.85 13.16 22.57
C ALA A 35 -7.55 11.90 21.73
N ALA A 36 -8.59 11.27 21.20
CA ALA A 36 -8.40 10.21 20.22
C ALA A 36 -7.71 10.85 19.00
N LEU A 37 -6.51 10.38 18.68
CA LEU A 37 -5.86 10.67 17.41
C LEU A 37 -6.78 10.12 16.32
N ALA A 38 -7.11 10.95 15.33
CA ALA A 38 -7.91 10.50 14.19
C ALA A 38 -7.05 9.55 13.33
N ASP A 39 -7.66 8.54 12.70
CA ASP A 39 -6.93 7.54 11.92
C ASP A 39 -6.30 8.11 10.64
N ASP A 40 -5.28 7.40 10.14
CA ASP A 40 -4.64 7.67 8.86
C ASP A 40 -5.56 7.29 7.69
N GLY A 41 -5.92 8.27 6.86
CA GLY A 41 -6.23 8.01 5.46
C GLY A 41 -4.94 7.70 4.70
N ASP A 42 -5.03 7.04 3.54
CA ASP A 42 -3.86 6.71 2.72
C ASP A 42 -3.00 7.97 2.47
N ALA A 43 -1.77 7.96 2.98
CA ALA A 43 -0.92 9.14 2.97
C ALA A 43 -0.55 9.55 1.53
N ILE A 44 -0.92 10.78 1.17
CA ILE A 44 -0.60 11.34 -0.16
C ILE A 44 0.90 11.64 -0.30
N ALA A 45 1.61 11.80 0.82
CA ALA A 45 3.07 11.78 0.90
C ALA A 45 3.52 11.32 2.29
N GLN A 46 4.58 10.51 2.37
CA GLN A 46 5.12 10.03 3.65
C GLN A 46 6.64 9.88 3.58
N TRP A 47 7.35 10.32 4.62
CA TRP A 47 8.80 10.18 4.74
C TRP A 47 9.14 9.53 6.08
N ASP A 48 9.73 8.32 6.03
CA ASP A 48 10.40 7.72 7.18
C ASP A 48 11.91 7.99 7.09
N PHE A 49 12.37 9.01 7.81
CA PHE A 49 13.78 9.41 7.80
C PHE A 49 14.68 8.44 8.55
N THR A 50 14.13 7.50 9.34
CA THR A 50 14.91 6.45 10.01
C THR A 50 15.46 5.40 9.03
N THR A 51 14.90 5.35 7.81
CA THR A 51 15.43 4.55 6.68
C THR A 51 16.80 4.99 6.17
N GLY A 52 17.29 6.17 6.60
CA GLY A 52 18.56 6.73 6.11
C GLY A 52 18.42 7.66 4.90
N SER A 53 17.19 8.03 4.51
CA SER A 53 16.91 8.80 3.30
C SER A 53 15.76 9.81 3.50
N ALA A 54 15.55 10.68 2.50
CA ALA A 54 14.36 11.53 2.39
C ALA A 54 13.41 11.05 1.26
N THR A 55 13.46 9.77 0.91
CA THR A 55 12.58 9.15 -0.10
C THR A 55 11.14 9.08 0.39
N ASP A 56 10.19 9.28 -0.53
CA ASP A 56 8.75 9.17 -0.25
C ASP A 56 8.30 7.71 -0.24
N VAL A 57 8.00 7.20 0.96
CA VAL A 57 7.58 5.81 1.20
C VAL A 57 6.10 5.56 0.92
N SER A 58 5.32 6.61 0.56
CA SER A 58 3.97 6.44 0.01
C SER A 58 3.98 6.03 -1.47
N TRP A 59 5.14 6.05 -2.13
CA TRP A 59 5.35 5.76 -3.56
C TRP A 59 4.66 6.74 -4.53
N ASN A 60 4.17 7.88 -4.04
CA ASN A 60 3.52 8.94 -4.84
C ASN A 60 4.51 9.92 -5.50
N GLY A 61 5.82 9.66 -5.38
CA GLY A 61 6.89 10.39 -6.07
C GLY A 61 7.16 11.78 -5.49
N SER A 62 6.98 11.95 -4.17
CA SER A 62 7.27 13.18 -3.43
C SER A 62 8.64 13.13 -2.76
N ASP A 63 9.68 12.66 -3.48
CA ASP A 63 11.03 12.50 -2.93
C ASP A 63 11.65 13.82 -2.47
N GLY A 64 12.20 13.82 -1.25
CA GLY A 64 12.92 14.94 -0.69
C GLY A 64 14.39 14.99 -1.10
N THR A 65 14.88 16.19 -1.40
CA THR A 65 16.31 16.47 -1.58
C THR A 65 16.88 17.03 -0.28
N ALA A 66 17.80 16.29 0.34
CA ALA A 66 18.49 16.69 1.57
C ALA A 66 19.73 17.56 1.27
N GLY A 67 19.86 18.69 1.96
CA GLY A 67 21.05 19.54 1.92
C GLY A 67 22.21 18.98 2.76
N SER A 68 23.41 19.56 2.59
CA SER A 68 24.64 19.07 3.23
C SER A 68 24.72 19.27 4.76
N GLY A 69 23.77 20.02 5.35
CA GLY A 69 23.59 20.18 6.79
C GLY A 69 22.58 19.20 7.39
N VAL A 70 22.13 18.21 6.62
CA VAL A 70 21.22 17.13 7.05
C VAL A 70 21.98 15.81 7.12
N SER A 71 21.78 15.07 8.20
CA SER A 71 22.30 13.71 8.38
C SER A 71 21.19 12.78 8.89
N PHE A 72 21.16 11.54 8.40
CA PHE A 72 20.16 10.55 8.79
C PHE A 72 20.74 9.49 9.74
N ASP A 73 19.95 9.07 10.73
CA ASP A 73 20.25 7.90 11.56
C ASP A 73 18.97 7.13 11.94
N THR A 74 19.11 5.84 12.24
CA THR A 74 17.99 4.92 12.50
C THR A 74 17.26 5.14 13.83
N THR A 75 17.75 6.04 14.69
CA THR A 75 17.19 6.33 16.02
C THR A 75 16.44 7.66 16.04
N ASN A 76 16.99 8.69 15.39
CA ASN A 76 16.50 10.07 15.43
C ASN A 76 15.89 10.53 14.09
N GLY A 77 16.08 9.77 13.01
CA GLY A 77 15.68 10.14 11.64
C GLY A 77 16.57 11.23 11.05
N ALA A 78 15.95 12.24 10.45
CA ALA A 78 16.64 13.38 9.87
C ALA A 78 17.08 14.35 10.97
N THR A 79 18.39 14.56 11.10
CA THR A 79 18.99 15.58 11.98
C THR A 79 19.42 16.79 11.17
N PHE A 80 18.95 17.97 11.58
CA PHE A 80 19.19 19.27 10.94
C PHE A 80 20.18 20.08 11.79
N ASP A 81 21.23 20.62 11.15
CA ASP A 81 22.32 21.30 11.85
C ASP A 81 22.02 22.76 12.26
N GLY A 82 20.91 23.34 11.79
CA GLY A 82 20.52 24.73 12.04
C GLY A 82 21.18 25.76 11.12
N THR A 83 21.68 25.34 9.96
CA THR A 83 22.18 26.20 8.87
C THR A 83 21.26 26.19 7.65
N ASP A 84 21.58 26.98 6.63
CA ASP A 84 20.85 27.02 5.36
C ASP A 84 20.81 25.67 4.63
N ASN A 85 21.95 24.98 4.59
CA ASN A 85 22.03 23.64 4.00
C ASN A 85 21.44 22.56 4.92
N GLY A 86 21.01 22.92 6.14
CA GLY A 86 20.29 22.05 7.07
C GLY A 86 18.80 21.97 6.75
N GLU A 87 18.44 21.71 5.50
CA GLU A 87 17.06 21.55 5.04
C GLU A 87 16.85 20.28 4.20
N ILE A 88 15.63 19.73 4.25
CA ILE A 88 15.12 18.80 3.23
C ILE A 88 14.05 19.55 2.45
N THR A 89 14.23 19.66 1.14
CA THR A 89 13.29 20.31 0.22
C THR A 89 12.54 19.26 -0.59
N VAL A 90 11.21 19.32 -0.56
CA VAL A 90 10.31 18.45 -1.34
C VAL A 90 9.51 19.30 -2.33
N GLY A 91 9.71 19.06 -3.62
CA GLY A 91 9.00 19.77 -4.69
C GLY A 91 7.59 19.23 -4.89
N TYR A 92 6.61 20.13 -5.01
CA TYR A 92 5.24 19.74 -5.37
C TYR A 92 5.22 19.12 -6.77
N ASN A 93 4.79 17.86 -6.87
CA ASN A 93 4.63 17.17 -8.13
C ASN A 93 3.20 17.37 -8.70
N SER A 94 3.01 17.10 -9.99
CA SER A 94 1.71 17.30 -10.66
C SER A 94 0.84 16.04 -10.71
N LEU A 95 1.23 14.98 -9.99
CA LEU A 95 0.52 13.70 -9.93
C LEU A 95 -0.31 13.59 -8.64
N HIS A 96 0.25 14.07 -7.52
CA HIS A 96 -0.34 14.01 -6.19
C HIS A 96 -0.11 15.35 -5.47
N ASP A 97 -1.20 16.12 -5.29
CA ASP A 97 -1.12 17.44 -4.67
C ASP A 97 -1.30 17.37 -3.16
N TYR A 98 -0.20 17.32 -2.41
CA TYR A 98 -0.19 17.26 -0.95
C TYR A 98 -0.29 18.64 -0.25
N ARG A 99 -0.73 19.69 -0.96
CA ARG A 99 -0.90 21.05 -0.41
C ARG A 99 -2.20 21.23 0.39
N PRO A 100 -2.27 22.19 1.34
CA PRO A 100 -3.51 22.51 2.06
C PRO A 100 -4.67 23.04 1.19
N ASP A 101 -4.36 23.48 -0.03
CA ASP A 101 -5.32 23.85 -1.07
C ASP A 101 -5.96 22.65 -1.80
N ALA A 102 -5.31 21.48 -1.82
CA ALA A 102 -5.84 20.28 -2.47
C ALA A 102 -7.09 19.71 -1.78
N ALA A 103 -7.19 19.83 -0.45
CA ALA A 103 -8.37 19.44 0.33
C ALA A 103 -9.67 20.22 -0.01
N GLY A 104 -9.59 21.25 -0.87
CA GLY A 104 -10.76 22.02 -1.27
C GLY A 104 -11.37 22.87 -0.14
N ALA A 105 -12.67 23.15 -0.28
CA ALA A 105 -13.40 24.08 0.59
C ALA A 105 -13.87 23.45 1.90
N ASP A 106 -14.28 22.18 1.89
CA ASP A 106 -14.89 21.48 3.02
C ASP A 106 -14.08 20.26 3.48
N GLY A 107 -13.01 19.88 2.76
CA GLY A 107 -12.12 18.79 3.12
C GLY A 107 -11.06 19.14 4.16
N THR A 108 -10.33 18.09 4.58
CA THR A 108 -9.29 18.16 5.61
C THR A 108 -7.92 17.91 5.00
N TRP A 109 -7.01 18.86 5.19
CA TRP A 109 -5.57 18.63 5.03
C TRP A 109 -4.97 18.41 6.41
N ARG A 110 -4.11 17.39 6.56
CA ARG A 110 -3.46 17.03 7.82
C ARG A 110 -1.99 16.71 7.58
N MET A 111 -1.12 17.16 8.48
CA MET A 111 0.27 16.77 8.54
C MET A 111 0.63 16.28 9.94
N GLU A 112 1.42 15.21 9.99
CA GLU A 112 1.96 14.61 11.20
C GLU A 112 3.48 14.62 11.18
N LEU A 113 4.09 14.77 12.36
CA LEU A 113 5.53 14.76 12.58
C LEU A 113 5.82 13.90 13.81
N ASP A 114 6.50 12.78 13.62
CA ASP A 114 6.93 11.90 14.72
C ASP A 114 8.30 12.33 15.27
N GLY A 115 8.46 12.25 16.59
CA GLY A 115 9.77 12.28 17.21
C GLY A 115 10.54 13.60 17.12
N VAL A 116 9.85 14.73 16.90
CA VAL A 116 10.49 16.05 16.76
C VAL A 116 11.28 16.38 18.02
N THR A 117 12.60 16.46 17.91
CA THR A 117 13.51 16.61 19.05
C THR A 117 14.43 17.81 18.86
N PRO A 118 14.09 19.02 19.38
CA PRO A 118 14.93 20.21 19.25
C PRO A 118 16.24 20.05 20.02
N SER A 119 17.38 20.29 19.36
CA SER A 119 18.70 20.36 20.01
C SER A 119 19.14 21.81 20.29
N ALA A 120 18.41 22.81 19.76
CA ALA A 120 18.48 24.19 20.24
C ALA A 120 17.10 24.87 20.25
N VAL A 121 16.76 25.51 21.37
CA VAL A 121 15.62 26.45 21.50
C VAL A 121 16.12 27.81 21.97
N GLY A 122 15.68 28.91 21.35
CA GLY A 122 16.32 30.22 21.50
C GLY A 122 15.34 31.41 21.42
N PRO A 123 15.86 32.65 21.34
CA PRO A 123 15.06 33.86 21.17
C PRO A 123 14.58 34.10 19.73
N ASP A 124 14.95 33.22 18.80
CA ASP A 124 14.59 33.27 17.39
C ASP A 124 13.57 32.19 17.06
N TYR A 125 12.73 32.45 16.06
CA TYR A 125 11.83 31.44 15.50
C TYR A 125 12.63 30.37 14.75
N ARG A 126 12.17 29.11 14.84
CA ARG A 126 12.73 27.96 14.12
C ARG A 126 11.61 27.16 13.47
N THR A 127 11.69 26.93 12.18
CA THR A 127 10.70 26.19 11.39
C THR A 127 11.05 24.71 11.36
N ILE A 128 10.24 23.90 12.03
CA ILE A 128 10.39 22.43 11.99
C ILE A 128 10.07 21.96 10.56
N VAL A 129 8.93 22.40 10.05
CA VAL A 129 8.43 22.15 8.69
C VAL A 129 7.55 23.31 8.24
N GLY A 130 7.50 23.57 6.94
CA GLY A 130 6.55 24.50 6.36
C GLY A 130 6.66 24.61 4.85
N SER A 131 5.72 25.33 4.25
CA SER A 131 5.83 25.79 2.87
C SER A 131 5.34 27.22 2.82
N ARG A 132 6.24 28.14 2.47
CA ARG A 132 6.01 29.59 2.53
C ARG A 132 6.53 30.28 1.29
N SER A 133 5.80 31.31 0.85
CA SER A 133 6.31 32.30 -0.10
C SER A 133 6.03 33.71 0.39
N ASN A 134 7.04 34.41 0.92
CA ASN A 134 6.89 35.71 1.57
C ASN A 134 5.81 35.70 2.70
N ASP A 135 4.69 36.40 2.47
CA ASP A 135 3.51 36.48 3.33
C ASP A 135 2.43 35.43 3.02
N ASN A 136 2.77 34.39 2.27
CA ASN A 136 1.88 33.28 1.91
C ASN A 136 2.37 31.97 2.54
N GLY A 137 1.46 31.00 2.65
CA GLY A 137 1.78 29.65 3.09
C GLY A 137 1.60 29.40 4.59
N TRP A 138 2.28 28.38 5.11
CA TRP A 138 2.13 27.88 6.47
C TRP A 138 3.46 27.35 7.02
N ALA A 139 3.56 27.26 8.35
CA ALA A 139 4.70 26.64 9.02
C ALA A 139 4.37 26.20 10.45
N VAL A 140 5.08 25.17 10.90
CA VAL A 140 5.10 24.69 12.29
C VAL A 140 6.38 25.21 12.95
N TYR A 141 6.21 25.98 14.02
CA TYR A 141 7.28 26.72 14.68
C TYR A 141 7.62 26.19 16.07
N VAL A 142 8.92 26.21 16.40
CA VAL A 142 9.35 26.63 17.73
C VAL A 142 9.49 28.15 17.70
N THR A 143 8.65 28.88 18.43
CA THR A 143 8.68 30.35 18.45
C THR A 143 9.83 30.91 19.28
N ASN A 144 10.07 32.23 19.22
CA ASN A 144 10.97 32.96 20.11
C ASN A 144 10.65 32.81 21.62
N GLN A 145 9.41 32.48 21.96
CA GLN A 145 8.97 32.14 23.32
C GLN A 145 9.09 30.64 23.63
N LYS A 146 9.79 29.90 22.76
CA LYS A 146 9.96 28.44 22.78
C LYS A 146 8.63 27.68 22.69
N LYS A 147 7.58 28.26 22.12
CA LYS A 147 6.27 27.62 22.00
C LYS A 147 6.15 26.81 20.71
N LEU A 148 5.46 25.68 20.77
CA LEU A 148 5.05 24.92 19.58
C LEU A 148 3.73 25.49 19.05
N GLU A 149 3.76 26.10 17.86
CA GLU A 149 2.60 26.76 17.24
C GLU A 149 2.51 26.47 15.74
N PHE A 150 1.29 26.37 15.22
CA PHE A 150 1.00 26.22 13.79
C PHE A 150 0.46 27.53 13.24
N TRP A 151 1.13 28.06 12.23
CA TRP A 151 0.86 29.37 11.64
C TRP A 151 0.46 29.19 10.17
N MET A 152 -0.65 29.79 9.76
CA MET A 152 -1.14 29.72 8.38
C MET A 152 -1.61 31.09 7.89
N ALA A 153 -1.12 31.52 6.73
CA ALA A 153 -1.41 32.83 6.15
C ALA A 153 -2.88 32.92 5.74
N GLN A 154 -3.50 34.08 5.98
CA GLN A 154 -4.92 34.31 5.77
C GLN A 154 -5.20 35.53 4.88
N ASN A 155 -6.30 35.51 4.12
CA ASN A 155 -6.61 36.58 3.17
C ASN A 155 -7.22 37.84 3.83
N SER A 156 -7.63 37.75 5.10
CA SER A 156 -8.16 38.88 5.89
C SER A 156 -8.00 38.64 7.39
N GLY A 157 -8.02 39.71 8.18
CA GLY A 157 -7.88 39.65 9.64
C GLY A 157 -7.13 40.86 10.19
N SER A 158 -6.91 40.89 11.50
CA SER A 158 -6.04 41.88 12.15
C SER A 158 -4.55 41.51 12.09
N THR A 159 -4.24 40.30 11.65
CA THR A 159 -2.88 39.74 11.50
C THR A 159 -2.75 39.02 10.15
N THR A 160 -1.54 38.95 9.60
CA THR A 160 -1.25 38.23 8.33
C THR A 160 -1.45 36.71 8.45
N TYR A 161 -1.39 36.16 9.66
CA TYR A 161 -1.50 34.72 9.95
C TYR A 161 -2.61 34.46 10.98
N ALA A 162 -3.32 33.35 10.80
CA ALA A 162 -3.98 32.64 11.88
C ALA A 162 -2.97 31.75 12.61
N THR A 163 -3.11 31.61 13.93
CA THR A 163 -2.14 30.89 14.76
C THR A 163 -2.85 29.95 15.73
N ALA A 164 -2.76 28.65 15.48
CA ALA A 164 -3.15 27.63 16.45
C ALA A 164 -2.01 27.42 17.46
N LYS A 165 -2.31 27.50 18.76
CA LYS A 165 -1.32 27.49 19.84
C LYS A 165 -1.48 26.26 20.72
N SER A 166 -0.52 25.33 20.69
CA SER A 166 -0.56 24.13 21.55
C SER A 166 -0.46 24.45 23.04
N GLY A 167 0.12 25.61 23.38
CA GLY A 167 0.51 25.97 24.75
C GLY A 167 1.81 25.31 25.22
N VAL A 168 2.31 24.27 24.53
CA VAL A 168 3.53 23.53 24.89
C VAL A 168 4.78 24.40 24.75
N THR A 169 5.67 24.34 25.74
CA THR A 169 7.02 24.91 25.67
C THR A 169 8.00 23.81 25.27
N ALA A 170 8.69 23.97 24.13
CA ALA A 170 9.75 23.09 23.67
C ALA A 170 11.01 23.21 24.56
N ALA A 171 11.61 22.07 24.88
CA ALA A 171 12.88 21.95 25.61
C ALA A 171 13.95 21.30 24.73
N VAL A 172 15.22 21.57 25.02
CA VAL A 172 16.34 20.89 24.36
C VAL A 172 16.32 19.41 24.75
N GLY A 173 16.35 18.51 23.76
CA GLY A 173 16.28 17.06 23.96
C GLY A 173 14.91 16.53 24.37
N GLY A 174 13.87 17.38 24.39
CA GLY A 174 12.49 16.91 24.50
C GLY A 174 12.00 16.41 23.14
N THR A 175 11.46 15.20 23.11
CA THR A 175 10.81 14.60 21.93
C THR A 175 9.31 14.93 21.94
N TYR A 176 8.78 15.34 20.79
CA TYR A 176 7.39 15.77 20.62
C TYR A 176 6.80 15.21 19.33
N ASP A 177 5.58 14.70 19.41
CA ASP A 177 4.82 14.24 18.26
C ASP A 177 3.74 15.29 17.97
N ILE A 178 3.69 15.78 16.74
CA ILE A 178 2.94 17.00 16.37
C ILE A 178 2.00 16.70 15.21
N VAL A 179 0.71 16.96 15.41
CA VAL A 179 -0.33 16.88 14.37
C VAL A 179 -0.87 18.29 14.12
N VAL A 180 -0.99 18.68 12.85
CA VAL A 180 -1.61 19.94 12.42
C VAL A 180 -2.63 19.68 11.32
N GLU A 181 -3.77 20.35 11.39
CA GLU A 181 -4.87 20.16 10.43
C GLU A 181 -5.41 21.50 9.94
N LYS A 182 -5.98 21.49 8.72
CA LYS A 182 -6.87 22.51 8.17
C LYS A 182 -8.13 21.82 7.66
N THR A 183 -9.27 22.05 8.32
CA THR A 183 -10.59 21.62 7.86
C THR A 183 -11.42 22.85 7.51
N GLY A 184 -11.65 23.05 6.21
CA GLY A 184 -12.23 24.28 5.66
C GLY A 184 -11.50 25.55 6.12
N SER A 185 -12.11 26.31 7.04
CA SER A 185 -11.53 27.55 7.62
C SER A 185 -10.94 27.39 9.02
N GLN A 186 -11.07 26.23 9.66
CA GLN A 186 -10.48 25.96 10.97
C GLN A 186 -9.09 25.34 10.82
N ILE A 187 -8.15 25.77 11.65
CA ILE A 187 -6.84 25.12 11.80
C ILE A 187 -6.66 24.60 13.23
N SER A 188 -5.96 23.47 13.38
CA SER A 188 -5.65 22.84 14.67
C SER A 188 -4.14 22.59 14.82
N ILE A 189 -3.69 22.49 16.07
CA ILE A 189 -2.43 21.84 16.43
C ILE A 189 -2.68 20.96 17.66
N SER A 190 -2.15 19.74 17.63
CA SER A 190 -2.03 18.84 18.78
C SER A 190 -0.57 18.46 18.96
N VAL A 191 -0.11 18.42 20.21
CA VAL A 191 1.26 18.04 20.57
C VAL A 191 1.20 17.02 21.69
N THR A 192 1.98 15.95 21.57
CA THR A 192 2.19 14.95 22.62
C THR A 192 3.69 14.66 22.84
N GLY A 193 4.04 13.60 23.58
CA GLY A 193 5.43 13.29 23.98
C GLY A 193 5.83 13.98 25.28
N SER A 194 6.99 14.67 25.29
CA SER A 194 7.64 15.23 26.50
C SER A 194 6.82 16.29 27.23
N ALA A 195 5.84 16.88 26.55
CA ALA A 195 4.74 17.64 27.12
C ALA A 195 3.57 17.57 26.14
N SER A 196 2.34 17.84 26.61
CA SER A 196 1.15 17.76 25.76
C SER A 196 0.30 19.01 25.82
N GLY A 197 -0.38 19.31 24.71
CA GLY A 197 -1.26 20.46 24.61
C GLY A 197 -1.79 20.65 23.19
N SER A 198 -2.91 21.34 23.06
CA SER A 198 -3.60 21.54 21.78
C SER A 198 -4.23 22.92 21.70
N GLY A 199 -4.49 23.36 20.47
CA GLY A 199 -5.19 24.62 20.22
C GLY A 199 -5.71 24.73 18.80
N THR A 200 -6.61 25.69 18.58
CA THR A 200 -7.26 25.91 17.29
C THR A 200 -7.33 27.40 16.97
N ALA A 201 -7.39 27.74 15.69
CA ALA A 201 -7.71 29.07 15.20
C ALA A 201 -8.62 29.02 13.96
N THR A 202 -9.16 30.17 13.56
CA THR A 202 -9.99 30.29 12.35
C THR A 202 -9.33 31.27 11.38
N LEU A 203 -9.22 30.86 10.11
CA LEU A 203 -8.68 31.65 9.01
C LEU A 203 -9.68 32.73 8.58
N GLY A 204 -9.32 34.00 8.73
CA GLY A 204 -10.10 35.11 8.20
C GLY A 204 -10.03 35.15 6.67
N GLY A 205 -11.14 34.92 5.99
CA GLY A 205 -11.20 34.95 4.53
C GLY A 205 -10.48 33.78 3.84
N GLY A 206 -10.21 32.70 4.58
CA GLY A 206 -9.55 31.50 4.07
C GLY A 206 -8.03 31.60 3.95
N TYR A 207 -7.43 30.50 3.51
CA TYR A 207 -5.99 30.30 3.39
C TYR A 207 -5.40 31.10 2.21
N LYS A 208 -4.21 31.67 2.42
CA LYS A 208 -3.42 32.38 1.41
C LYS A 208 -2.28 31.48 0.90
N ALA A 209 -2.60 30.69 -0.13
CA ALA A 209 -1.75 29.63 -0.67
C ALA A 209 -0.43 30.14 -1.28
N VAL A 210 0.55 29.24 -1.37
CA VAL A 210 1.82 29.45 -2.07
C VAL A 210 1.70 29.15 -3.56
N GLY A 211 2.61 29.71 -4.36
CA GLY A 211 2.80 29.28 -5.74
C GLY A 211 3.69 28.03 -5.82
N THR A 212 3.95 27.57 -7.05
CA THR A 212 4.87 26.45 -7.33
C THR A 212 6.35 26.79 -7.09
N ASP A 213 6.65 28.05 -6.72
CA ASP A 213 7.98 28.57 -6.38
C ASP A 213 8.45 28.22 -4.97
N ALA A 214 7.53 27.78 -4.09
CA ALA A 214 7.79 27.52 -2.69
C ALA A 214 7.53 26.05 -2.35
N PRO A 215 8.56 25.18 -2.35
CA PRO A 215 8.40 23.77 -1.99
C PRO A 215 7.98 23.58 -0.53
N LEU A 216 7.67 22.33 -0.17
CA LEU A 216 7.67 21.92 1.23
C LEU A 216 9.12 21.82 1.72
N ARG A 217 9.40 22.36 2.92
CA ARG A 217 10.72 22.36 3.54
C ARG A 217 10.64 21.83 4.95
N PHE A 218 11.53 20.89 5.30
CA PHE A 218 11.88 20.54 6.67
C PHE A 218 13.17 21.25 7.04
N GLY A 219 13.29 21.75 8.27
CA GLY A 219 14.50 22.42 8.76
C GLY A 219 14.60 23.93 8.46
N ASN A 220 13.89 24.44 7.45
CA ASN A 220 13.97 25.84 6.98
C ASN A 220 12.58 26.42 6.69
N GLY A 221 12.40 27.72 6.95
CA GLY A 221 11.12 28.42 6.78
C GLY A 221 11.19 29.73 5.97
N GLY A 222 12.32 30.01 5.32
CA GLY A 222 12.49 31.22 4.51
C GLY A 222 12.69 30.92 3.02
N ASN A 223 12.11 31.75 2.14
CA ASN A 223 12.34 31.68 0.69
C ASN A 223 13.80 31.85 0.28
N ALA A 224 14.57 32.59 1.08
CA ALA A 224 15.87 33.16 0.71
C ALA A 224 17.07 32.46 1.35
N GLY A 225 16.88 31.25 1.90
CA GLY A 225 17.97 30.44 2.45
C GLY A 225 18.77 31.13 3.57
N ASN A 226 18.10 31.88 4.46
CA ASN A 226 18.81 32.69 5.46
C ASN A 226 18.08 32.90 6.78
N GLN A 227 16.93 32.25 7.01
CA GLN A 227 16.04 32.56 8.13
C GLN A 227 15.33 31.33 8.71
N TYR A 228 15.19 31.34 10.04
CA TYR A 228 14.36 30.42 10.82
C TYR A 228 14.78 28.93 10.80
N PHE A 229 16.08 28.65 10.73
CA PHE A 229 16.60 27.29 10.71
C PHE A 229 16.31 26.50 12.01
N PHE A 230 15.75 25.31 11.87
CA PHE A 230 15.60 24.35 12.96
C PHE A 230 16.88 23.55 13.18
N LYS A 231 17.17 23.28 14.46
CA LYS A 231 18.33 22.51 14.89
C LYS A 231 17.84 21.46 15.88
N GLY A 232 17.96 20.20 15.49
CA GLY A 232 17.29 19.07 16.14
C GLY A 232 17.03 17.96 15.13
N SER A 233 16.17 17.01 15.47
CA SER A 233 15.79 15.91 14.58
C SER A 233 14.27 15.77 14.41
N VAL A 234 13.87 15.05 13.37
CA VAL A 234 12.50 14.60 13.07
C VAL A 234 12.59 13.16 12.57
N LYS A 235 11.78 12.24 13.11
CA LYS A 235 11.85 10.81 12.75
C LYS A 235 11.13 10.51 11.45
N SER A 236 9.88 10.94 11.34
CA SER A 236 9.07 10.80 10.14
C SER A 236 8.10 11.96 9.99
N ALA A 237 7.53 12.08 8.79
CA ALA A 237 6.46 13.02 8.50
C ALA A 237 5.46 12.41 7.52
N THR A 238 4.17 12.68 7.73
CA THR A 238 3.06 12.14 6.92
C THR A 238 2.13 13.28 6.53
N VAL A 239 1.57 13.24 5.31
CA VAL A 239 0.53 14.18 4.85
C VAL A 239 -0.68 13.42 4.32
N ASN A 240 -1.86 13.77 4.82
CA ASN A 240 -3.15 13.18 4.46
C ASN A 240 -4.06 14.29 3.90
N VAL A 241 -4.84 13.99 2.85
CA VAL A 241 -5.76 14.93 2.19
C VAL A 241 -7.11 14.25 1.94
N ASP A 242 -8.11 14.59 2.75
CA ASP A 242 -9.48 14.11 2.59
C ASP A 242 -10.26 15.10 1.70
N GLU A 243 -10.58 14.69 0.46
CA GLU A 243 -11.63 15.36 -0.33
C GLU A 243 -13.01 15.03 0.25
N SER A 244 -13.81 16.05 0.57
CA SER A 244 -15.01 15.91 1.41
C SER A 244 -16.22 15.32 0.69
N ASP A 245 -16.33 13.98 0.66
CA ASP A 245 -17.51 13.29 0.12
C ASP A 245 -18.61 13.03 1.19
N GLY A 246 -19.07 14.12 1.84
CA GLY A 246 -20.37 14.28 2.49
C GLY A 246 -20.79 13.35 3.67
N GLY A 247 -20.02 12.32 4.00
CA GLY A 247 -20.30 11.36 5.07
C GLY A 247 -19.51 11.63 6.35
N GLN A 248 -20.08 11.31 7.51
CA GLN A 248 -19.24 11.02 8.68
C GLN A 248 -18.34 9.83 8.32
N PRO A 249 -17.01 9.92 8.50
CA PRO A 249 -16.15 8.77 8.26
C PRO A 249 -16.62 7.62 9.17
N PRO A 250 -16.74 6.38 8.65
CA PRO A 250 -16.91 5.24 9.54
C PRO A 250 -15.72 5.24 10.49
N THR A 251 -15.98 5.15 11.79
CA THR A 251 -14.93 4.95 12.80
C THR A 251 -14.41 3.51 12.69
N THR A 252 -13.71 3.24 11.59
CA THR A 252 -12.89 2.05 11.42
C THR A 252 -11.76 2.21 12.44
N PRO A 253 -11.49 1.23 13.31
CA PRO A 253 -10.31 1.26 14.16
C PRO A 253 -9.04 1.36 13.31
N PRO A 254 -7.90 1.82 13.88
CA PRO A 254 -6.63 1.75 13.20
C PRO A 254 -6.44 0.35 12.67
N VAL A 255 -6.22 0.22 11.35
CA VAL A 255 -6.04 -1.06 10.68
C VAL A 255 -4.72 -1.63 11.16
N THR A 256 -4.79 -2.26 12.33
CA THR A 256 -3.76 -3.14 12.86
C THR A 256 -3.69 -4.29 11.87
N VAL A 257 -2.85 -4.15 10.84
CA VAL A 257 -2.67 -5.17 9.81
C VAL A 257 -2.28 -6.45 10.57
N PRO A 258 -3.17 -7.45 10.67
CA PRO A 258 -2.99 -8.49 11.68
C PRO A 258 -1.72 -9.26 11.36
N LYS A 259 -0.76 -9.29 12.29
CA LYS A 259 0.44 -10.11 12.12
C LYS A 259 -0.02 -11.53 11.77
N PRO A 260 0.51 -12.15 10.70
CA PRO A 260 0.04 -13.45 10.26
C PRO A 260 0.11 -14.44 11.41
N VAL A 261 -1.02 -15.05 11.73
CA VAL A 261 -1.11 -16.07 12.77
C VAL A 261 -0.93 -17.42 12.09
N TYR A 262 -0.01 -18.22 12.60
CA TYR A 262 0.29 -19.56 12.10
C TYR A 262 -0.23 -20.61 13.10
N PRO A 263 -1.54 -20.95 13.08
CA PRO A 263 -2.18 -21.77 14.11
C PRO A 263 -1.91 -23.27 13.97
N LEU A 264 -1.40 -23.73 12.82
CA LEU A 264 -1.12 -25.15 12.60
C LEU A 264 0.16 -25.58 13.35
N PRO A 265 0.34 -26.88 13.64
CA PRO A 265 1.59 -27.42 14.17
C PRO A 265 2.77 -27.16 13.22
N ASP A 266 3.96 -26.99 13.79
CA ASP A 266 5.19 -26.72 13.02
C ASP A 266 5.46 -27.80 11.95
N SER A 267 5.26 -29.07 12.32
CA SER A 267 5.38 -30.21 11.41
C SER A 267 4.42 -30.17 10.21
N THR A 268 3.28 -29.47 10.31
CA THR A 268 2.35 -29.30 9.17
C THR A 268 2.93 -28.32 8.16
N TYR A 269 3.51 -27.21 8.63
CA TYR A 269 4.20 -26.24 7.78
C TYR A 269 5.48 -26.79 7.16
N GLU A 270 6.24 -27.59 7.92
CA GLU A 270 7.44 -28.28 7.43
C GLU A 270 7.09 -29.30 6.34
N GLN A 271 6.02 -30.08 6.51
CA GLN A 271 5.54 -31.01 5.47
C GLN A 271 5.00 -30.26 4.25
N ALA A 272 4.23 -29.18 4.43
CA ALA A 272 3.73 -28.38 3.31
C ALA A 272 4.87 -27.77 2.48
N ALA A 273 5.95 -27.31 3.12
CA ALA A 273 7.15 -26.82 2.43
C ALA A 273 7.90 -27.93 1.68
N HIS A 274 8.00 -29.15 2.25
CA HIS A 274 8.53 -30.32 1.55
C HIS A 274 7.67 -30.69 0.34
N ASP A 275 6.34 -30.72 0.49
CA ASP A 275 5.39 -31.06 -0.56
C ASP A 275 5.43 -30.07 -1.75
N VAL A 276 5.59 -28.77 -1.48
CA VAL A 276 5.83 -27.74 -2.51
C VAL A 276 7.11 -28.05 -3.29
N LEU A 277 8.20 -28.33 -2.57
CA LEU A 277 9.48 -28.63 -3.19
C LEU A 277 9.41 -29.96 -3.98
N ALA A 278 8.73 -30.97 -3.46
CA ALA A 278 8.55 -32.26 -4.10
C ALA A 278 7.74 -32.16 -5.40
N ARG A 279 6.74 -31.27 -5.49
CA ARG A 279 6.05 -30.98 -6.76
C ARG A 279 6.94 -30.23 -7.75
N ALA A 280 7.80 -29.33 -7.28
CA ALA A 280 8.71 -28.57 -8.15
C ALA A 280 9.90 -29.39 -8.69
N ILE A 281 10.54 -30.23 -7.87
CA ILE A 281 11.80 -30.91 -8.21
C ILE A 281 11.77 -32.45 -8.03
N GLY A 282 10.62 -33.03 -7.72
CA GLY A 282 10.46 -34.48 -7.51
C GLY A 282 11.22 -34.99 -6.28
N THR A 283 11.71 -36.22 -6.36
CA THR A 283 12.44 -36.91 -5.26
C THR A 283 13.75 -36.24 -4.84
N ALA A 284 14.21 -35.21 -5.55
CA ALA A 284 15.32 -34.38 -5.07
C ALA A 284 14.94 -33.59 -3.80
N ALA A 285 13.65 -33.36 -3.55
CA ALA A 285 13.16 -32.71 -2.32
C ALA A 285 13.50 -33.51 -1.05
N ASP A 286 13.66 -34.83 -1.12
CA ASP A 286 14.03 -35.70 0.02
C ASP A 286 15.46 -35.45 0.52
N GLN A 287 16.25 -34.67 -0.23
CA GLN A 287 17.57 -34.18 0.18
C GLN A 287 17.49 -32.86 0.98
N VAL A 288 16.29 -32.34 1.25
CA VAL A 288 16.07 -31.07 1.95
C VAL A 288 15.22 -31.28 3.21
N ALA A 289 15.78 -30.95 4.37
CA ALA A 289 15.07 -30.92 5.64
C ALA A 289 14.56 -29.50 5.94
N PHE A 290 13.30 -29.39 6.34
CA PHE A 290 12.68 -28.14 6.77
C PHE A 290 12.55 -28.11 8.30
N THR A 291 12.75 -26.93 8.90
CA THR A 291 12.59 -26.74 10.36
C THR A 291 12.05 -25.36 10.67
N LEU A 292 10.91 -25.28 11.36
CA LEU A 292 10.28 -24.03 11.76
C LEU A 292 10.74 -23.61 13.17
N ALA A 293 11.78 -22.77 13.23
CA ALA A 293 12.30 -22.19 14.46
C ALA A 293 11.67 -20.81 14.71
N ARG A 294 10.40 -20.80 15.17
CA ARG A 294 9.62 -19.56 15.40
C ARG A 294 10.39 -18.53 16.24
N SER A 295 10.51 -17.30 15.73
CA SER A 295 11.19 -16.20 16.44
C SER A 295 10.22 -15.31 17.21
N THR A 296 10.68 -14.73 18.33
CA THR A 296 9.91 -13.81 19.18
C THR A 296 10.10 -12.34 18.82
N ASP A 297 11.10 -11.99 18.01
CA ASP A 297 11.35 -10.61 17.54
C ASP A 297 10.36 -10.18 16.43
N GLY A 298 9.64 -11.13 15.83
CA GLY A 298 8.72 -10.88 14.73
C GLY A 298 9.42 -10.63 13.38
N ILE A 299 10.72 -10.93 13.29
CA ILE A 299 11.50 -10.80 12.06
C ILE A 299 11.39 -12.11 11.26
N GLU A 300 10.95 -11.99 10.00
CA GLU A 300 10.94 -13.14 9.09
C GLU A 300 12.34 -13.37 8.52
N LYS A 301 12.85 -14.60 8.68
CA LYS A 301 14.19 -15.01 8.29
C LYS A 301 14.20 -16.49 7.90
N TYR A 302 15.09 -16.86 6.99
CA TYR A 302 15.50 -18.24 6.77
C TYR A 302 17.04 -18.38 6.75
N THR A 303 17.49 -19.57 7.09
CA THR A 303 18.90 -19.99 7.05
C THR A 303 18.99 -21.30 6.28
N ILE A 304 19.89 -21.33 5.28
CA ILE A 304 20.15 -22.48 4.41
C ILE A 304 21.56 -23.02 4.72
N GLY A 305 21.68 -24.31 5.00
CA GLY A 305 22.94 -24.97 5.36
C GLY A 305 22.98 -26.44 4.93
N GLY A 306 23.69 -27.26 5.71
CA GLY A 306 23.81 -28.70 5.47
C GLY A 306 25.05 -29.10 4.67
N THR A 307 24.98 -30.27 4.02
CA THR A 307 26.04 -30.89 3.21
C THR A 307 25.48 -31.38 1.87
N SER A 308 26.33 -31.71 0.90
CA SER A 308 25.87 -32.12 -0.45
C SER A 308 24.96 -33.35 -0.37
N GLY A 309 23.72 -33.22 -0.81
CA GLY A 309 22.67 -34.25 -0.67
C GLY A 309 21.89 -34.26 0.65
N HIS A 310 22.19 -33.35 1.58
CA HIS A 310 21.51 -33.17 2.87
C HIS A 310 21.49 -31.68 3.24
N ILE A 311 20.54 -30.93 2.66
CA ILE A 311 20.38 -29.48 2.82
C ILE A 311 19.43 -29.20 3.98
N ASP A 312 19.80 -28.27 4.87
CA ASP A 312 18.96 -27.84 5.98
C ASP A 312 18.37 -26.45 5.70
N ILE A 313 17.06 -26.29 5.78
CA ILE A 313 16.35 -24.99 5.68
C ILE A 313 15.60 -24.74 6.98
N THR A 314 16.15 -23.85 7.81
CA THR A 314 15.51 -23.40 9.05
C THR A 314 14.90 -22.01 8.84
N ALA A 315 13.64 -21.80 9.24
CA ALA A 315 12.96 -20.51 9.08
C ALA A 315 12.19 -20.06 10.33
N THR A 316 11.89 -18.76 10.44
CA THR A 316 11.13 -18.19 11.57
C THR A 316 9.62 -18.11 11.33
N THR A 317 9.17 -18.26 10.09
CA THR A 317 7.75 -18.34 9.67
C THR A 317 7.57 -19.45 8.63
N PRO A 318 6.34 -19.97 8.42
CA PRO A 318 6.07 -20.96 7.38
C PRO A 318 6.41 -20.48 5.96
N SER A 319 6.00 -19.26 5.60
CA SER A 319 6.29 -18.67 4.28
C SER A 319 7.79 -18.54 4.01
N ALA A 320 8.61 -18.37 5.05
CA ALA A 320 10.05 -18.34 4.92
C ALA A 320 10.70 -19.72 4.65
N LEU A 321 10.01 -20.85 4.93
CA LEU A 321 10.49 -22.18 4.54
C LEU A 321 10.53 -22.30 3.01
N THR A 322 9.41 -22.01 2.34
CA THR A 322 9.31 -22.05 0.88
C THR A 322 10.10 -20.93 0.21
N ALA A 323 10.15 -19.73 0.80
CA ALA A 323 11.01 -18.65 0.31
C ALA A 323 12.50 -19.06 0.35
N GLY A 324 12.94 -19.73 1.42
CA GLY A 324 14.29 -20.28 1.54
C GLY A 324 14.57 -21.34 0.49
N ALA A 325 13.61 -22.23 0.20
CA ALA A 325 13.74 -23.25 -0.84
C ALA A 325 13.82 -22.62 -2.25
N GLY A 326 12.96 -21.67 -2.59
CA GLY A 326 13.00 -20.97 -3.87
C GLY A 326 14.27 -20.14 -4.06
N TRP A 327 14.77 -19.49 -3.00
CA TRP A 327 16.06 -18.81 -3.01
C TRP A 327 17.22 -19.79 -3.22
N TYR A 328 17.23 -20.92 -2.49
CA TYR A 328 18.23 -21.98 -2.63
C TYR A 328 18.31 -22.52 -4.06
N LEU A 329 17.15 -22.86 -4.65
CA LEU A 329 17.05 -23.29 -6.04
C LEU A 329 17.65 -22.25 -6.99
N LYS A 330 17.26 -20.98 -6.86
CA LYS A 330 17.70 -19.90 -7.75
C LYS A 330 19.20 -19.59 -7.65
N TYR A 331 19.75 -19.51 -6.43
CA TYR A 331 21.07 -18.93 -6.18
C TYR A 331 22.18 -19.95 -5.87
N VAL A 332 21.84 -21.17 -5.41
CA VAL A 332 22.83 -22.23 -5.11
C VAL A 332 22.75 -23.38 -6.13
N VAL A 333 21.54 -23.78 -6.53
CA VAL A 333 21.34 -24.82 -7.55
C VAL A 333 21.38 -24.25 -8.98
N HIS A 334 21.18 -22.94 -9.14
CA HIS A 334 20.98 -22.23 -10.41
C HIS A 334 19.79 -22.76 -11.23
N ALA A 335 18.77 -23.25 -10.52
CA ALA A 335 17.49 -23.73 -11.01
C ALA A 335 16.48 -22.58 -11.14
N ALA A 336 15.96 -22.35 -12.35
CA ALA A 336 15.11 -21.20 -12.65
C ALA A 336 13.63 -21.40 -12.26
N VAL A 337 13.28 -21.13 -11.00
CA VAL A 337 11.87 -20.99 -10.57
C VAL A 337 11.24 -19.77 -11.24
N ASN A 338 10.15 -19.96 -11.98
CA ASN A 338 9.41 -18.86 -12.60
C ASN A 338 7.93 -19.23 -12.83
N LEU A 339 7.07 -18.21 -12.93
CA LEU A 339 5.61 -18.33 -13.09
C LEU A 339 5.15 -19.09 -14.35
N GLY A 340 6.01 -19.23 -15.37
CA GLY A 340 5.70 -19.94 -16.62
C GLY A 340 6.23 -21.37 -16.71
N GLN A 341 7.12 -21.77 -15.79
CA GLN A 341 7.75 -23.10 -15.72
C GLN A 341 7.97 -23.45 -14.24
N PRO A 342 6.98 -24.07 -13.56
CA PRO A 342 7.04 -24.35 -12.12
C PRO A 342 8.04 -25.47 -11.75
N ASN A 343 8.51 -26.25 -12.74
CA ASN A 343 9.31 -27.46 -12.51
C ASN A 343 10.75 -27.27 -13.02
N PRO A 344 11.67 -26.67 -12.23
CA PRO A 344 13.03 -26.43 -12.69
C PRO A 344 13.87 -27.72 -12.69
N VAL A 345 14.83 -27.80 -13.61
CA VAL A 345 15.78 -28.92 -13.69
C VAL A 345 16.85 -28.77 -12.60
N VAL A 346 17.07 -29.83 -11.82
CA VAL A 346 18.06 -29.91 -10.74
C VAL A 346 19.04 -31.08 -10.94
N PRO A 347 20.26 -31.02 -10.38
CA PRO A 347 21.17 -32.16 -10.36
C PRO A 347 20.66 -33.29 -9.46
N ALA A 348 21.12 -34.52 -9.71
CA ALA A 348 20.74 -35.70 -8.92
C ALA A 348 21.16 -35.62 -7.43
N THR A 349 22.22 -34.85 -7.14
CA THR A 349 22.63 -34.51 -5.76
C THR A 349 22.62 -33.00 -5.61
N LEU A 350 21.85 -32.51 -4.65
CA LEU A 350 21.70 -31.09 -4.37
C LEU A 350 22.99 -30.50 -3.75
N PRO A 351 23.55 -29.41 -4.31
CA PRO A 351 24.79 -28.81 -3.84
C PRO A 351 24.57 -28.04 -2.53
N ALA A 352 25.43 -28.25 -1.53
CA ALA A 352 25.42 -27.41 -0.33
C ALA A 352 26.13 -26.07 -0.56
N PRO A 353 25.68 -24.98 0.11
CA PRO A 353 26.42 -23.72 0.11
C PRO A 353 27.74 -23.89 0.88
N ALA A 354 28.77 -23.12 0.50
CA ALA A 354 30.10 -23.21 1.12
C ALA A 354 30.13 -22.78 2.60
N GLN A 355 29.15 -21.96 3.01
CA GLN A 355 28.88 -21.53 4.38
C GLN A 355 27.36 -21.39 4.54
N ALA A 356 26.85 -21.44 5.78
CA ALA A 356 25.42 -21.23 6.04
C ALA A 356 24.98 -19.84 5.58
N ILE A 357 23.98 -19.77 4.70
CA ILE A 357 23.43 -18.52 4.15
C ILE A 357 22.24 -18.12 5.01
N THR A 358 22.16 -16.86 5.42
CA THR A 358 21.02 -16.32 6.18
C THR A 358 20.50 -15.08 5.51
N ASN A 359 19.20 -15.08 5.20
CA ASN A 359 18.50 -13.92 4.65
C ASN A 359 17.33 -13.55 5.57
N THR A 360 17.08 -12.25 5.66
CA THR A 360 16.00 -11.63 6.43
C THR A 360 15.09 -10.91 5.46
N ALA A 361 13.76 -11.01 5.63
CA ALA A 361 12.81 -10.23 4.85
C ALA A 361 12.86 -8.76 5.29
N HIS A 362 12.81 -7.84 4.33
CA HIS A 362 12.72 -6.41 4.63
C HIS A 362 11.26 -6.01 4.95
N GLU A 363 10.30 -6.71 4.35
CA GLU A 363 8.87 -6.44 4.42
C GLU A 363 8.14 -7.51 5.25
N GLY A 364 7.25 -7.10 6.15
CA GLY A 364 6.38 -8.02 6.89
C GLY A 364 5.35 -8.73 5.99
N TYR A 365 5.01 -8.12 4.85
CA TYR A 365 4.02 -8.62 3.90
C TYR A 365 4.56 -8.57 2.47
N ARG A 366 4.45 -9.69 1.75
CA ARG A 366 4.68 -9.80 0.30
C ARG A 366 3.38 -10.31 -0.30
N TYR A 367 2.62 -9.36 -0.83
CA TYR A 367 1.28 -9.55 -1.37
C TYR A 367 1.32 -9.89 -2.86
N ALA A 368 0.43 -10.77 -3.30
CA ALA A 368 0.25 -11.12 -4.69
C ALA A 368 -1.19 -10.96 -5.18
N LEU A 369 -1.27 -10.71 -6.50
CA LEU A 369 -2.45 -10.62 -7.34
C LEU A 369 -3.23 -9.31 -7.18
N ASN A 370 -3.49 -8.66 -8.32
CA ASN A 370 -4.50 -7.61 -8.41
C ASN A 370 -5.89 -8.25 -8.53
N ASP A 371 -6.90 -7.53 -8.09
CA ASP A 371 -8.33 -7.84 -8.21
C ASP A 371 -8.78 -8.23 -9.63
N THR A 372 -8.10 -7.75 -10.68
CA THR A 372 -8.35 -8.15 -12.08
C THR A 372 -7.67 -9.44 -12.54
N ASN A 373 -6.82 -10.08 -11.73
CA ASN A 373 -6.03 -11.25 -12.12
C ASN A 373 -6.90 -12.43 -12.58
N GLU A 374 -7.97 -12.76 -11.83
CA GLU A 374 -8.86 -13.87 -12.18
C GLU A 374 -9.45 -13.70 -13.59
N GLY A 375 -9.95 -12.50 -13.92
CA GLY A 375 -10.61 -12.22 -15.20
C GLY A 375 -9.65 -12.16 -16.41
N TYR A 376 -8.39 -11.77 -16.20
CA TYR A 376 -7.41 -11.61 -17.29
C TYR A 376 -6.47 -12.80 -17.50
N THR A 377 -6.11 -13.51 -16.42
CA THR A 377 -5.10 -14.58 -16.45
C THR A 377 -5.72 -15.91 -16.82
N ASP A 378 -6.58 -16.47 -15.95
CA ASP A 378 -7.41 -17.64 -16.24
C ASP A 378 -8.64 -17.68 -15.30
N PRO A 379 -9.84 -17.29 -15.78
CA PRO A 379 -11.05 -17.25 -14.95
C PRO A 379 -11.71 -18.61 -14.74
N TYR A 380 -11.18 -19.68 -15.34
CA TYR A 380 -11.68 -21.05 -15.20
C TYR A 380 -10.58 -22.00 -14.68
N LEU A 381 -9.53 -21.43 -14.06
CA LEU A 381 -8.42 -22.18 -13.48
C LEU A 381 -8.93 -23.19 -12.46
N ASP A 382 -8.63 -24.47 -12.68
CA ASP A 382 -9.06 -25.56 -11.80
C ASP A 382 -8.20 -25.64 -10.52
N TRP A 383 -8.52 -26.60 -9.65
CA TRP A 383 -7.76 -26.83 -8.43
C TRP A 383 -6.28 -27.12 -8.68
N ASN A 384 -5.95 -27.89 -9.72
CA ASN A 384 -4.55 -28.26 -10.02
C ASN A 384 -3.75 -27.04 -10.46
N GLY A 385 -4.35 -26.17 -11.26
CA GLY A 385 -3.78 -24.89 -11.65
C GLY A 385 -3.57 -23.95 -10.47
N TRP A 386 -4.57 -23.83 -9.58
CA TRP A 386 -4.46 -23.02 -8.36
C TRP A 386 -3.38 -23.53 -7.39
N GLN A 387 -3.26 -24.85 -7.20
CA GLN A 387 -2.19 -25.44 -6.39
C GLN A 387 -0.80 -25.09 -6.96
N GLN A 388 -0.57 -25.31 -8.26
CA GLN A 388 0.71 -24.98 -8.92
C GLN A 388 1.01 -23.48 -8.84
N PHE A 389 -0.02 -22.63 -8.91
CA PHE A 389 0.14 -21.19 -8.80
C PHE A 389 0.54 -20.77 -7.38
N LEU A 390 -0.14 -21.29 -6.35
CA LEU A 390 0.21 -21.06 -4.95
C LEU A 390 1.60 -21.59 -4.59
N ASP A 391 1.98 -22.78 -5.09
CA ASP A 391 3.33 -23.34 -4.95
C ASP A 391 4.40 -22.37 -5.50
N ASN A 392 4.15 -21.80 -6.68
CA ASN A 392 5.07 -20.85 -7.32
C ASN A 392 5.19 -19.55 -6.51
N LEU A 393 4.06 -18.99 -6.06
CA LEU A 393 4.02 -17.81 -5.20
C LEU A 393 4.75 -18.06 -3.86
N ALA A 394 4.58 -19.24 -3.26
CA ALA A 394 5.26 -19.66 -2.03
C ALA A 394 6.79 -19.75 -2.20
N LEU A 395 7.28 -20.31 -3.31
CA LEU A 395 8.71 -20.32 -3.66
C LEU A 395 9.26 -18.91 -3.93
N HIS A 396 8.42 -17.97 -4.37
CA HIS A 396 8.77 -16.56 -4.49
C HIS A 396 8.65 -15.78 -3.15
N GLY A 397 8.25 -16.43 -2.06
CA GLY A 397 8.17 -15.82 -0.73
C GLY A 397 6.97 -14.90 -0.52
N ILE A 398 5.92 -15.05 -1.33
CA ILE A 398 4.63 -14.41 -1.12
C ILE A 398 3.99 -14.98 0.16
N ASN A 399 3.49 -14.11 1.05
CA ASN A 399 2.81 -14.50 2.28
C ASN A 399 1.40 -13.90 2.43
N GLN A 400 0.92 -13.16 1.42
CA GLN A 400 -0.49 -12.79 1.26
C GLN A 400 -0.94 -12.94 -0.21
N VAL A 401 -2.18 -13.37 -0.46
CA VAL A 401 -2.71 -13.57 -1.81
C VAL A 401 -4.18 -13.18 -1.92
N PHE A 402 -4.56 -12.43 -2.96
CA PHE A 402 -5.96 -12.11 -3.22
C PHE A 402 -6.75 -13.33 -3.73
N VAL A 403 -7.97 -13.53 -3.20
CA VAL A 403 -8.86 -14.62 -3.62
C VAL A 403 -10.31 -14.10 -3.78
N SER A 404 -10.72 -13.88 -5.02
CA SER A 404 -12.11 -13.55 -5.43
C SER A 404 -12.97 -14.76 -5.80
N VAL A 405 -12.37 -15.94 -5.95
CA VAL A 405 -13.08 -17.18 -6.27
C VAL A 405 -14.11 -17.48 -5.19
N GLY A 406 -15.34 -17.82 -5.59
CA GLY A 406 -16.44 -18.14 -4.67
C GLY A 406 -17.16 -16.93 -4.05
N THR A 407 -16.73 -15.68 -4.31
CA THR A 407 -17.47 -14.48 -3.87
C THR A 407 -18.88 -14.43 -4.47
N ASP A 408 -19.05 -14.89 -5.71
CA ASP A 408 -20.34 -15.07 -6.39
C ASP A 408 -21.35 -15.92 -5.61
N ALA A 409 -20.96 -17.13 -5.16
CA ALA A 409 -21.82 -18.02 -4.38
C ALA A 409 -22.25 -17.41 -3.01
N VAL A 410 -21.45 -16.47 -2.49
CA VAL A 410 -21.77 -15.70 -1.28
C VAL A 410 -22.82 -14.64 -1.57
N TYR A 411 -22.67 -13.90 -2.67
CA TYR A 411 -23.63 -12.90 -3.10
C TYR A 411 -24.98 -13.54 -3.50
N GLU A 412 -24.99 -14.74 -4.09
CA GLU A 412 -26.25 -15.46 -4.35
C GLU A 412 -27.06 -15.65 -3.06
N LYS A 413 -26.42 -16.19 -2.01
CA LYS A 413 -27.01 -16.40 -0.68
C LYS A 413 -27.37 -15.07 0.01
N LEU A 414 -26.58 -14.02 -0.19
CA LEU A 414 -26.84 -12.68 0.35
C LEU A 414 -28.10 -12.07 -0.29
N LEU A 415 -28.22 -12.09 -1.62
CA LEU A 415 -29.36 -11.53 -2.34
C LEU A 415 -30.65 -12.28 -1.98
N GLN A 416 -30.61 -13.61 -1.88
CA GLN A 416 -31.76 -14.39 -1.41
C GLN A 416 -32.20 -14.01 0.00
N LYS A 417 -31.26 -13.73 0.92
CA LYS A 417 -31.57 -13.22 2.28
C LYS A 417 -32.26 -11.85 2.26
N TYR A 418 -32.06 -11.03 1.23
CA TYR A 418 -32.73 -9.75 1.04
C TYR A 418 -33.96 -9.81 0.11
N GLY A 419 -34.43 -11.01 -0.24
CA GLY A 419 -35.73 -11.21 -0.90
C GLY A 419 -35.70 -11.34 -2.42
N TYR A 420 -34.51 -11.42 -3.03
CA TYR A 420 -34.38 -11.83 -4.44
C TYR A 420 -34.65 -13.32 -4.59
N SER A 421 -35.29 -13.75 -5.68
CA SER A 421 -35.32 -15.16 -6.04
C SER A 421 -33.93 -15.66 -6.46
N ALA A 422 -33.72 -16.98 -6.42
CA ALA A 422 -32.45 -17.57 -6.83
C ALA A 422 -32.12 -17.27 -8.30
N ASP A 423 -33.12 -17.24 -9.19
CA ASP A 423 -32.92 -16.88 -10.60
C ASP A 423 -32.57 -15.40 -10.78
N GLU A 424 -33.21 -14.48 -10.05
CA GLU A 424 -32.84 -13.05 -10.08
C GLU A 424 -31.42 -12.81 -9.55
N ALA A 425 -31.02 -13.53 -8.50
CA ALA A 425 -29.66 -13.44 -7.96
C ALA A 425 -28.61 -13.90 -8.98
N ARG A 426 -28.81 -15.10 -9.57
CA ARG A 426 -27.89 -15.66 -10.58
C ARG A 426 -27.90 -14.92 -11.91
N ALA A 427 -29.00 -14.26 -12.27
CA ALA A 427 -29.08 -13.39 -13.44
C ALA A 427 -28.42 -12.02 -13.25
N TRP A 428 -28.10 -11.62 -12.02
CA TRP A 428 -27.37 -10.38 -11.74
C TRP A 428 -25.85 -10.57 -11.67
N ILE A 429 -25.41 -11.74 -11.18
CA ILE A 429 -24.00 -12.13 -11.09
C ILE A 429 -23.46 -12.50 -12.49
N PRO A 430 -22.30 -11.96 -12.93
CA PRO A 430 -21.73 -12.29 -14.24
C PRO A 430 -20.96 -13.62 -14.26
N GLN A 431 -20.60 -14.09 -15.45
CA GLN A 431 -19.75 -15.27 -15.64
C GLN A 431 -18.32 -15.04 -15.10
N PRO A 432 -17.53 -16.10 -14.78
CA PRO A 432 -16.23 -15.99 -14.10
C PRO A 432 -15.25 -14.98 -14.70
N ALA A 433 -15.17 -14.91 -16.04
CA ALA A 433 -14.31 -13.96 -16.76
C ALA A 433 -14.55 -12.48 -16.43
N HIS A 434 -15.72 -12.15 -15.89
CA HIS A 434 -16.16 -10.78 -15.59
C HIS A 434 -16.31 -10.51 -14.08
N GLN A 435 -16.01 -11.50 -13.23
CA GLN A 435 -16.12 -11.39 -11.77
C GLN A 435 -15.35 -10.19 -11.19
N PRO A 436 -14.09 -9.89 -11.60
CA PRO A 436 -13.36 -8.72 -11.10
C PRO A 436 -14.10 -7.40 -11.21
N TRP A 437 -14.63 -7.06 -12.40
CA TRP A 437 -15.28 -5.77 -12.60
C TRP A 437 -16.63 -5.67 -11.88
N TRP A 438 -17.28 -6.80 -11.57
CA TRP A 438 -18.51 -6.83 -10.77
C TRP A 438 -18.23 -6.75 -9.26
N VAL A 439 -17.18 -7.40 -8.76
CA VAL A 439 -16.70 -7.22 -7.37
C VAL A 439 -16.25 -5.77 -7.14
N LEU A 440 -15.59 -5.16 -8.13
CA LEU A 440 -15.27 -3.72 -8.19
C LEU A 440 -16.48 -2.81 -8.53
N GLN A 441 -17.70 -3.36 -8.58
CA GLN A 441 -18.97 -2.63 -8.78
C GLN A 441 -19.11 -1.84 -10.09
N ASN A 442 -18.24 -2.08 -11.08
CA ASN A 442 -18.25 -1.40 -12.38
C ASN A 442 -19.32 -1.93 -13.34
N ILE A 443 -19.68 -3.22 -13.23
CA ILE A 443 -20.64 -3.91 -14.11
C ILE A 443 -21.56 -4.86 -13.33
N SER A 444 -22.56 -5.40 -14.03
CA SER A 444 -23.37 -6.55 -13.61
C SER A 444 -23.15 -7.73 -14.58
N SER A 445 -24.09 -8.67 -14.64
CA SER A 445 -24.16 -9.66 -15.73
C SER A 445 -24.19 -9.03 -17.13
N ASP A 446 -24.64 -7.77 -17.28
CA ASP A 446 -24.55 -6.99 -18.52
C ASP A 446 -25.12 -7.69 -19.79
N GLY A 447 -26.09 -8.59 -19.59
CA GLY A 447 -26.75 -9.36 -20.65
C GLY A 447 -26.06 -10.69 -20.99
N GLN A 448 -25.13 -11.16 -20.15
CA GLN A 448 -24.64 -12.54 -20.14
C GLN A 448 -25.75 -13.51 -19.69
N ASP A 449 -25.61 -14.78 -20.05
CA ASP A 449 -26.43 -15.86 -19.46
C ASP A 449 -26.20 -15.92 -17.95
N ALA A 450 -27.26 -16.25 -17.20
CA ALA A 450 -27.20 -16.38 -15.75
C ALA A 450 -26.20 -17.46 -15.32
N MET A 451 -25.56 -17.27 -14.17
CA MET A 451 -24.76 -18.33 -13.55
C MET A 451 -25.63 -19.59 -13.33
N THR A 452 -25.06 -20.77 -13.52
CA THR A 452 -25.72 -22.02 -13.10
C THR A 452 -25.45 -22.27 -11.62
N GLN A 453 -26.35 -22.96 -10.92
CA GLN A 453 -26.10 -23.35 -9.53
C GLN A 453 -24.84 -24.22 -9.43
N THR A 454 -24.66 -25.16 -10.36
CA THR A 454 -23.49 -26.04 -10.44
C THR A 454 -22.18 -25.27 -10.48
N LEU A 455 -22.08 -24.23 -11.33
CA LEU A 455 -20.85 -23.43 -11.44
C LEU A 455 -20.58 -22.60 -10.17
N LEU A 456 -21.63 -22.13 -9.48
CA LEU A 456 -21.49 -21.45 -8.18
C LEU A 456 -21.03 -22.41 -7.08
N ASP A 457 -21.59 -23.62 -7.05
CA ASP A 457 -21.23 -24.65 -6.08
C ASP A 457 -19.78 -25.15 -6.31
N GLU A 458 -19.38 -25.36 -7.57
CA GLU A 458 -18.01 -25.69 -7.98
C GLU A 458 -17.01 -24.60 -7.58
N ARG A 459 -17.34 -23.31 -7.83
CA ARG A 459 -16.47 -22.18 -7.45
C ARG A 459 -16.41 -21.97 -5.95
N ALA A 460 -17.48 -22.23 -5.21
CA ALA A 460 -17.45 -22.25 -3.75
C ALA A 460 -16.55 -23.37 -3.21
N GLN A 461 -16.61 -24.58 -3.80
CA GLN A 461 -15.72 -25.68 -3.43
C GLN A 461 -14.25 -25.34 -3.73
N LEU A 462 -13.97 -24.79 -4.92
CA LEU A 462 -12.62 -24.36 -5.30
C LEU A 462 -12.07 -23.29 -4.33
N ALA A 463 -12.90 -22.33 -3.93
CA ALA A 463 -12.52 -21.31 -2.94
C ALA A 463 -12.11 -21.92 -1.59
N HIS A 464 -12.80 -22.96 -1.12
CA HIS A 464 -12.40 -23.69 0.09
C HIS A 464 -11.01 -24.34 -0.09
N GLN A 465 -10.77 -25.03 -1.20
CA GLN A 465 -9.48 -25.67 -1.46
C GLN A 465 -8.33 -24.65 -1.54
N ILE A 466 -8.54 -23.50 -2.20
CA ILE A 466 -7.57 -22.40 -2.28
C ILE A 466 -7.25 -21.85 -0.88
N VAL A 467 -8.28 -21.57 -0.07
CA VAL A 467 -8.13 -20.96 1.26
C VAL A 467 -7.46 -21.93 2.23
N ASP A 468 -7.90 -23.19 2.29
CA ASP A 468 -7.33 -24.19 3.18
C ASP A 468 -5.85 -24.41 2.86
N TYR A 469 -5.51 -24.56 1.57
CA TYR A 469 -4.13 -24.78 1.13
C TYR A 469 -3.23 -23.55 1.26
N ALA A 470 -3.74 -22.34 1.04
CA ALA A 470 -2.99 -21.12 1.35
C ALA A 470 -2.61 -21.06 2.84
N ASN A 471 -3.55 -21.43 3.73
CA ASN A 471 -3.27 -21.50 5.17
C ASN A 471 -2.25 -22.59 5.53
N ASP A 472 -2.25 -23.75 4.85
CA ASP A 472 -1.23 -24.80 5.03
C ASP A 472 0.18 -24.33 4.63
N LEU A 473 0.28 -23.40 3.66
CA LEU A 473 1.53 -22.74 3.27
C LEU A 473 1.90 -21.53 4.15
N GLY A 474 1.02 -21.13 5.08
CA GLY A 474 1.16 -19.88 5.84
C GLY A 474 1.01 -18.61 4.98
N ILE A 475 0.35 -18.71 3.83
CA ILE A 475 -0.05 -17.57 3.00
C ILE A 475 -1.43 -17.10 3.48
N THR A 476 -1.56 -15.84 3.84
CA THR A 476 -2.86 -15.27 4.26
C THR A 476 -3.73 -14.99 3.03
N PRO A 477 -4.92 -15.60 2.88
CA PRO A 477 -5.81 -15.28 1.78
C PRO A 477 -6.62 -14.00 2.07
N CYS A 478 -6.67 -13.10 1.09
CA CYS A 478 -7.39 -11.83 1.15
C CYS A 478 -8.67 -11.90 0.29
N ASP A 479 -9.82 -12.01 0.95
CA ASP A 479 -11.17 -12.01 0.35
C ASP A 479 -11.67 -10.57 0.12
N PRO A 480 -12.37 -10.25 -0.99
CA PRO A 480 -13.16 -9.02 -1.16
C PRO A 480 -13.99 -8.55 0.05
N ARG A 481 -14.44 -9.46 0.92
CA ARG A 481 -15.10 -9.11 2.20
C ARG A 481 -14.19 -8.34 3.16
N LEU A 482 -12.89 -8.66 3.20
CA LEU A 482 -11.91 -7.95 4.05
C LEU A 482 -11.70 -6.51 3.59
N LEU A 483 -11.81 -6.25 2.28
CA LEU A 483 -11.75 -4.90 1.71
C LEU A 483 -12.95 -4.01 2.10
N ARG A 484 -13.95 -4.55 2.79
CA ARG A 484 -15.13 -3.80 3.25
C ARG A 484 -15.23 -3.64 4.78
N ASN A 485 -14.49 -4.45 5.55
CA ASN A 485 -14.42 -4.35 7.01
C ASN A 485 -12.97 -4.53 7.49
N GLY A 486 -12.27 -3.42 7.72
CA GLY A 486 -11.09 -3.44 8.59
C GLY A 486 -11.47 -3.94 9.99
N SER A 487 -10.66 -4.84 10.55
CA SER A 487 -10.82 -5.47 11.88
C SER A 487 -12.15 -6.20 12.17
N ASP A 488 -12.20 -7.51 11.85
CA ASP A 488 -12.77 -8.56 12.74
C ASP A 488 -12.53 -9.99 12.18
N GLY A 489 -11.28 -10.26 11.79
CA GLY A 489 -10.86 -11.55 11.24
C GLY A 489 -10.76 -12.65 12.30
N LEU A 490 -11.56 -13.72 12.15
CA LEU A 490 -11.32 -15.05 12.71
C LEU A 490 -11.29 -15.23 14.26
N ARG A 491 -12.41 -14.94 14.97
CA ARG A 491 -12.78 -15.77 16.16
C ARG A 491 -14.22 -15.76 16.71
N ALA A 492 -15.17 -15.00 16.15
CA ALA A 492 -16.49 -14.78 16.78
C ALA A 492 -17.65 -15.72 16.36
N ALA A 493 -17.43 -16.73 15.50
CA ALA A 493 -18.52 -17.45 14.82
C ALA A 493 -19.13 -18.67 15.56
N GLN A 494 -18.64 -19.06 16.76
CA GLN A 494 -19.11 -20.29 17.43
C GLN A 494 -19.48 -20.20 18.92
N SER A 495 -19.38 -19.04 19.58
CA SER A 495 -19.82 -18.91 20.98
C SER A 495 -20.16 -17.47 21.37
N GLY A 496 -21.40 -17.21 21.79
CA GLY A 496 -21.80 -15.94 22.40
C GLY A 496 -22.99 -15.22 21.76
N CYS A 497 -24.16 -15.86 21.69
CA CYS A 497 -25.40 -15.11 21.43
C CYS A 497 -25.85 -14.38 22.72
N GLU A 498 -25.46 -13.11 22.87
CA GLU A 498 -26.12 -12.20 23.82
C GLU A 498 -26.80 -11.04 23.09
N ARG A 499 -28.11 -10.87 23.36
CA ARG A 499 -28.89 -9.75 22.84
C ARG A 499 -28.61 -8.50 23.66
N ARG A 500 -28.16 -7.42 23.02
CA ARG A 500 -28.46 -6.06 23.48
C ARG A 500 -29.01 -5.28 22.30
N GLY A 501 -30.32 -5.06 22.32
CA GLY A 501 -30.96 -4.20 21.33
C GLY A 501 -30.71 -2.73 21.67
N SER A 502 -30.36 -1.94 20.67
CA SER A 502 -30.65 -0.51 20.65
C SER A 502 -31.10 -0.13 19.23
N GLY A 503 -32.08 0.77 19.14
CA GLY A 503 -32.89 0.91 17.93
C GLY A 503 -32.16 1.59 16.76
N HIS A 504 -31.81 0.83 15.72
CA HIS A 504 -31.52 1.35 14.38
C HIS A 504 -31.98 0.44 13.22
N VAL A 505 -32.78 -0.59 13.50
CA VAL A 505 -33.18 -1.63 12.52
C VAL A 505 -34.35 -1.21 11.63
N GLU A 506 -35.07 -0.12 11.97
CA GLU A 506 -36.31 0.26 11.29
C GLU A 506 -36.11 1.19 10.06
N ARG A 507 -34.86 1.50 9.69
CA ARG A 507 -34.55 2.43 8.58
C ARG A 507 -33.92 1.81 7.32
N ILE A 508 -33.90 0.47 7.21
CA ILE A 508 -33.49 -0.25 5.98
C ILE A 508 -34.67 -0.41 4.99
N ARG A 509 -35.84 0.19 5.27
CA ARG A 509 -37.03 0.13 4.40
C ARG A 509 -37.18 1.25 3.37
N THR A 510 -36.25 2.22 3.31
CA THR A 510 -36.38 3.36 2.38
C THR A 510 -35.05 3.94 1.86
N ALA A 511 -33.93 3.25 2.06
CA ALA A 511 -32.81 3.38 1.15
C ALA A 511 -33.09 2.38 0.01
N GLU A 512 -33.54 2.89 -1.14
CA GLU A 512 -33.40 2.12 -2.37
C GLU A 512 -31.92 1.74 -2.47
N LEU A 513 -31.62 0.44 -2.64
CA LEU A 513 -30.55 0.05 -3.54
C LEU A 513 -30.92 0.71 -4.85
N ALA A 514 -30.41 1.93 -5.07
CA ALA A 514 -30.81 2.77 -6.18
C ALA A 514 -30.68 1.89 -7.40
N ARG A 515 -31.79 1.69 -8.13
CA ARG A 515 -31.73 1.04 -9.44
C ARG A 515 -30.64 1.81 -10.17
N PRO A 516 -29.46 1.22 -10.45
CA PRO A 516 -28.39 1.98 -11.08
C PRO A 516 -29.01 2.54 -12.35
N ASP A 517 -28.66 3.78 -12.74
CA ASP A 517 -29.12 4.26 -14.03
C ASP A 517 -28.60 3.28 -15.07
N GLN A 518 -29.49 2.37 -15.51
CA GLN A 518 -29.10 1.26 -16.35
C GLN A 518 -28.65 1.81 -17.70
N HIS A 519 -28.97 3.05 -18.03
CA HIS A 519 -28.45 3.74 -19.18
C HIS A 519 -26.97 4.14 -19.00
N ALA A 520 -26.61 4.70 -17.84
CA ALA A 520 -25.22 5.03 -17.51
C ALA A 520 -24.34 3.78 -17.37
N VAL A 521 -24.77 2.77 -16.59
CA VAL A 521 -24.02 1.52 -16.39
C VAL A 521 -23.87 0.75 -17.71
N ARG A 522 -24.95 0.60 -18.52
CA ARG A 522 -24.83 -0.04 -19.85
C ARG A 522 -23.97 0.76 -20.82
N GLN A 523 -23.84 2.09 -20.68
CA GLN A 523 -22.92 2.87 -21.50
C GLN A 523 -21.46 2.73 -21.05
N GLY A 524 -21.19 2.67 -19.74
CA GLY A 524 -19.87 2.32 -19.19
C GLY A 524 -19.43 0.93 -19.63
N GLY A 525 -20.25 -0.09 -19.34
CA GLY A 525 -20.01 -1.48 -19.73
C GLY A 525 -19.81 -1.65 -21.25
N ARG A 526 -20.63 -0.99 -22.09
CA ARG A 526 -20.43 -1.02 -23.56
C ARG A 526 -19.13 -0.38 -24.02
N ARG A 527 -18.71 0.74 -23.42
CA ARG A 527 -17.43 1.40 -23.76
C ARG A 527 -16.25 0.54 -23.33
N LEU A 528 -16.31 -0.06 -22.13
CA LEU A 528 -15.30 -0.98 -21.62
C LEU A 528 -15.21 -2.24 -22.49
N LEU A 529 -16.33 -2.88 -22.82
CA LEU A 529 -16.38 -4.06 -23.69
C LEU A 529 -15.83 -3.76 -25.10
N GLN A 530 -16.15 -2.60 -25.68
CA GLN A 530 -15.57 -2.14 -26.94
C GLN A 530 -14.05 -1.92 -26.83
N HIS A 531 -13.57 -1.39 -25.69
CA HIS A 531 -12.14 -1.21 -25.44
C HIS A 531 -11.42 -2.56 -25.31
N LEU A 532 -11.94 -3.50 -24.51
CA LEU A 532 -11.41 -4.85 -24.34
C LEU A 532 -11.37 -5.63 -25.66
N GLN A 533 -12.45 -5.58 -26.45
CA GLN A 533 -12.46 -6.16 -27.81
C GLN A 533 -11.45 -5.46 -28.74
N SER A 534 -11.14 -4.18 -28.54
CA SER A 534 -10.12 -3.48 -29.33
C SER A 534 -8.69 -3.91 -28.94
N ILE A 535 -8.45 -4.17 -27.65
CA ILE A 535 -7.20 -4.71 -27.10
C ILE A 535 -6.98 -6.13 -27.63
N ASP A 536 -7.98 -7.00 -27.56
CA ASP A 536 -7.87 -8.36 -28.11
C ASP A 536 -7.62 -8.36 -29.63
N ARG A 537 -8.33 -7.51 -30.39
CA ARG A 537 -8.02 -7.31 -31.82
C ARG A 537 -6.62 -6.72 -32.06
N ARG A 538 -6.01 -5.99 -31.12
CA ARG A 538 -4.60 -5.57 -31.19
C ARG A 538 -3.67 -6.73 -30.84
N ARG A 539 -3.96 -7.53 -29.81
CA ARG A 539 -3.21 -8.73 -29.42
C ARG A 539 -3.12 -9.75 -30.55
N ARG A 540 -4.25 -10.08 -31.19
CA ARG A 540 -4.29 -10.96 -32.38
C ARG A 540 -3.46 -10.39 -33.53
N ARG A 541 -3.58 -9.10 -33.86
CA ARG A 541 -2.75 -8.44 -34.90
C ARG A 541 -1.26 -8.40 -34.55
N LEU A 542 -0.88 -8.34 -33.28
CA LEU A 542 0.51 -8.43 -32.84
C LEU A 542 1.03 -9.87 -32.90
N GLN A 543 0.21 -10.87 -32.59
CA GLN A 543 0.53 -12.29 -32.77
C GLN A 543 0.66 -12.64 -34.26
N ASP A 544 -0.27 -12.21 -35.10
CA ASP A 544 -0.22 -12.37 -36.57
C ASP A 544 0.98 -11.63 -37.17
N GLY A 545 1.27 -10.42 -36.70
CA GLY A 545 2.44 -9.62 -37.10
C GLY A 545 3.77 -10.16 -36.58
N SER A 546 3.76 -10.94 -35.50
CA SER A 546 4.91 -11.71 -35.01
C SER A 546 5.09 -12.98 -35.85
N ALA A 547 4.03 -13.71 -36.16
CA ALA A 547 4.06 -14.87 -37.06
C ALA A 547 4.43 -14.49 -38.51
N ALA A 548 4.06 -13.29 -38.97
CA ALA A 548 4.50 -12.74 -40.24
C ALA A 548 6.01 -12.41 -40.21
N ARG A 549 6.50 -11.72 -39.17
CA ARG A 549 7.93 -11.41 -39.02
C ARG A 549 8.79 -12.66 -38.80
N GLY A 550 8.32 -13.66 -38.05
CA GLY A 550 8.98 -14.95 -37.91
C GLY A 550 9.11 -15.70 -39.25
N ARG A 551 8.08 -15.64 -40.12
CA ARG A 551 8.16 -16.17 -41.49
C ARG A 551 9.11 -15.36 -42.38
N GLN A 552 9.17 -14.04 -42.23
CA GLN A 552 10.05 -13.16 -43.01
C GLN A 552 11.53 -13.33 -42.60
N VAL A 553 11.82 -13.43 -41.30
CA VAL A 553 13.15 -13.76 -40.75
C VAL A 553 13.55 -15.19 -41.16
N GLY A 554 12.64 -16.16 -41.10
CA GLY A 554 12.86 -17.53 -41.59
C GLY A 554 13.11 -17.63 -43.11
N GLN A 555 12.58 -16.71 -43.91
CA GLN A 555 12.90 -16.61 -45.34
C GLN A 555 14.25 -15.93 -45.59
N HIS A 556 14.59 -14.87 -44.85
CA HIS A 556 15.92 -14.24 -44.97
C HIS A 556 17.07 -15.17 -44.50
N LEU A 557 16.87 -15.96 -43.45
CA LEU A 557 17.83 -16.99 -43.01
C LEU A 557 17.96 -18.18 -43.98
N ARG A 558 17.00 -18.38 -44.91
CA ARG A 558 17.10 -19.39 -45.98
C ARG A 558 17.69 -18.86 -47.29
N LEU A 559 18.00 -17.56 -47.39
CA LEU A 559 18.59 -16.95 -48.59
C LEU A 559 20.05 -16.48 -48.39
N GLY A 560 20.61 -16.65 -47.18
CA GLY A 560 21.97 -16.22 -46.83
C GLY A 560 23.08 -17.27 -47.03
N CYS A 561 22.76 -18.52 -47.37
CA CYS A 561 23.76 -19.61 -47.45
C CYS A 561 23.81 -20.29 -48.84
N GLY A 562 24.88 -19.98 -49.58
CA GLY A 562 25.58 -20.96 -50.42
C GLY A 562 24.96 -21.34 -51.77
N HIS A 563 25.25 -20.55 -52.81
CA HIS A 563 25.20 -21.06 -54.18
C HIS A 563 26.59 -21.52 -54.63
N ARG A 564 26.94 -22.81 -54.41
CA ARG A 564 27.87 -23.56 -55.29
C ARG A 564 27.90 -25.08 -55.04
N HIS A 565 27.77 -25.80 -56.15
CA HIS A 565 28.09 -27.21 -56.43
C HIS A 565 27.23 -28.37 -55.86
N ARG A 566 27.03 -29.30 -56.78
CA ARG A 566 26.16 -30.49 -56.80
C ARG A 566 26.76 -31.71 -56.08
N GLU A 567 25.88 -32.72 -55.99
CA GLU A 567 26.13 -34.17 -56.03
C GLU A 567 26.50 -34.89 -54.71
N GLY A 568 25.59 -35.80 -54.31
CA GLY A 568 26.01 -37.11 -53.80
C GLY A 568 25.56 -37.51 -52.38
N ILE A 569 24.55 -38.40 -52.33
CA ILE A 569 24.49 -39.59 -51.44
C ILE A 569 24.33 -39.38 -49.91
N ALA A 570 23.32 -40.08 -49.36
CA ALA A 570 23.24 -40.55 -47.96
C ALA A 570 23.41 -42.09 -47.96
N PRO A 571 23.68 -42.82 -46.85
CA PRO A 571 23.53 -42.44 -45.43
C PRO A 571 24.68 -42.90 -44.48
N GLY A 572 24.59 -42.58 -43.17
CA GLY A 572 25.35 -43.29 -42.12
C GLY A 572 25.67 -42.49 -40.84
N SER A 573 25.23 -43.00 -39.68
CA SER A 573 25.69 -42.63 -38.31
C SER A 573 27.06 -43.32 -38.01
N PRO A 574 27.82 -43.04 -36.91
CA PRO A 574 27.43 -42.41 -35.63
C PRO A 574 28.46 -41.42 -35.00
N GLU A 575 28.26 -41.14 -33.70
CA GLU A 575 28.96 -40.29 -32.72
C GLU A 575 30.50 -40.21 -32.77
N ARG A 576 31.07 -39.02 -32.43
CA ARG A 576 31.86 -38.80 -31.19
C ARG A 576 32.36 -37.35 -30.97
N ASP A 577 32.57 -37.05 -29.69
CA ASP A 577 33.11 -35.84 -29.05
C ASP A 577 34.28 -35.09 -29.74
N LEU A 578 34.32 -33.76 -29.54
CA LEU A 578 35.22 -33.10 -28.56
C LEU A 578 35.20 -31.56 -28.69
N GLY A 579 35.44 -30.85 -27.57
CA GLY A 579 36.15 -29.56 -27.61
C GLY A 579 35.38 -28.30 -27.20
N SER A 580 35.35 -28.03 -25.90
CA SER A 580 35.03 -26.71 -25.33
C SER A 580 36.11 -25.66 -25.63
N VAL A 581 35.72 -24.44 -25.98
CA VAL A 581 36.50 -23.21 -25.73
C VAL A 581 35.54 -22.10 -25.28
N GLY A 582 35.78 -21.56 -24.09
CA GLY A 582 35.07 -20.38 -23.59
C GLY A 582 35.83 -19.09 -23.88
N MET A 583 35.11 -17.96 -23.85
CA MET A 583 35.67 -16.60 -23.78
C MET A 583 34.94 -15.86 -22.67
N ALA A 584 35.69 -15.11 -21.85
CA ALA A 584 35.18 -14.39 -20.70
C ALA A 584 35.85 -13.02 -20.57
N GLU A 585 35.03 -11.99 -20.39
CA GLU A 585 35.42 -10.62 -20.02
C GLU A 585 34.27 -10.06 -19.18
N ARG A 586 34.42 -9.17 -18.19
CA ARG A 586 35.39 -8.84 -17.11
C ARG A 586 34.72 -7.64 -16.38
N PRO A 587 35.11 -7.26 -15.14
CA PRO A 587 34.31 -6.35 -14.31
C PRO A 587 34.63 -4.86 -14.52
N LEU A 588 33.72 -4.00 -14.04
CA LEU A 588 33.89 -2.54 -13.97
C LEU A 588 34.49 -2.14 -12.61
N ASP A 589 35.67 -1.51 -12.61
CA ASP A 589 36.16 -0.53 -11.62
C ASP A 589 37.58 -0.05 -11.99
N ASP A 590 37.74 1.22 -12.44
CA ASP A 590 39.01 1.99 -12.38
C ASP A 590 38.71 3.51 -12.51
N PRO A 591 39.07 4.35 -11.51
CA PRO A 591 38.85 5.80 -11.55
C PRO A 591 39.98 6.58 -12.22
N SER A 592 39.87 6.86 -13.52
CA SER A 592 40.67 7.91 -14.15
C SER A 592 39.98 8.62 -15.33
N PHE A 593 39.44 9.82 -15.08
CA PHE A 593 39.57 10.99 -15.95
C PHE A 593 39.04 12.24 -15.24
N ARG A 594 39.94 13.14 -14.87
CA ARG A 594 39.60 14.50 -14.40
C ARG A 594 39.84 15.49 -15.53
N ASP A 595 38.93 16.44 -15.65
CA ASP A 595 39.18 17.82 -16.07
C ASP A 595 39.64 18.08 -17.52
N GLN A 596 38.67 18.35 -18.41
CA GLN A 596 38.67 19.58 -19.22
C GLN A 596 37.22 20.07 -19.40
N GLY A 597 36.91 21.26 -18.92
CA GLY A 597 35.60 21.90 -19.10
C GLY A 597 35.52 22.80 -20.32
N GLN A 598 34.31 22.94 -20.88
CA GLN A 598 33.92 24.10 -21.71
C GLN A 598 32.39 24.28 -21.67
N GLU A 599 31.93 25.42 -21.18
CA GLU A 599 30.52 25.84 -21.19
C GLU A 599 30.08 26.32 -22.60
N PRO A 600 28.79 26.22 -22.96
CA PRO A 600 28.21 26.99 -24.06
C PRO A 600 27.53 28.29 -23.58
N ASP A 601 27.99 29.41 -24.14
CA ASP A 601 27.48 30.78 -23.95
C ASP A 601 26.01 30.97 -24.42
N PRO A 602 25.12 31.57 -23.59
CA PRO A 602 23.69 31.68 -23.89
C PRO A 602 23.28 32.97 -24.63
N ASP A 603 23.70 33.18 -25.88
CA ASP A 603 23.04 34.21 -26.72
C ASP A 603 23.00 33.93 -28.24
N ARG A 604 21.82 33.52 -28.74
CA ARG A 604 21.45 33.63 -30.17
C ARG A 604 19.94 33.70 -30.39
N ARG A 605 19.38 34.91 -30.29
CA ARG A 605 18.04 35.24 -30.82
C ARG A 605 18.08 35.56 -32.32
N ARG A 606 16.89 35.44 -32.96
CA ARG A 606 16.53 35.75 -34.37
C ARG A 606 16.94 34.67 -35.39
N SER A 607 16.13 34.33 -36.40
CA SER A 607 14.74 34.71 -36.71
C SER A 607 14.19 33.84 -37.86
N GLY A 608 12.91 33.46 -37.81
CA GLY A 608 12.22 32.80 -38.93
C GLY A 608 10.73 32.66 -38.67
N ARG A 609 9.88 33.20 -39.55
CA ARG A 609 8.41 33.22 -39.44
C ARG A 609 7.78 32.48 -40.62
N TYR A 610 6.64 31.85 -40.37
CA TYR A 610 5.60 31.46 -41.35
C TYR A 610 6.01 30.53 -42.52
N ALA A 611 5.37 29.37 -42.59
CA ALA A 611 4.22 29.20 -43.48
C ALA A 611 3.37 27.98 -43.08
N ASP A 612 2.06 28.13 -43.18
CA ASP A 612 1.04 27.09 -43.06
C ASP A 612 0.76 26.52 -44.47
N HIS A 613 0.48 25.22 -44.59
CA HIS A 613 -0.45 24.67 -45.58
C HIS A 613 -0.75 23.18 -45.37
N SER A 614 -1.93 22.92 -44.80
CA SER A 614 -2.99 22.05 -45.33
C SER A 614 -2.60 20.84 -46.21
N GLY A 615 -2.98 19.64 -45.76
CA GLY A 615 -3.07 18.40 -46.54
C GLY A 615 -3.91 17.34 -45.84
#